data_AF-A0A1B7VFJ6-F1
#
_entry.id   AF-A0A1B7VFJ6-F1
#
_cell.length_a   1.000
_cell.length_b   1.000
_cell.length_c   1.000
_cell.angle_alpha   90.00
_cell.angle_beta   90.00
_cell.angle_gamma   90.00
#
_symmetry.space_group_name_H-M   'P 1'
#
loop_
_entity.id
_entity.type
_entity.pdbx_description
1 polymer ?
#
loop_
_entity_poly.entity_id
_entity_poly.type
_entity_poly.pdbx_seq_one_letter_code
_entity_poly.pdbx_strand_id
1 'polypeptide(L)'
;NTTSCQWDVTGTQPAQPTLACYETATFNTTSCQWDVTGTQPVQPTLACYETATFNTTSCQWDVTGTQPAQPTLACYETATFNTTSCQWDVTGTQPAQPTLACYETATFNTTSCQWDVTGTQPTQPTLACYETATFNTTSCQWDVTGTQPTQPTLACYETATFNTTSCQWDVTGTQPAQPTLACYETATFNTTSCQWDVTGTQPAQPTLACYETATFNTTSCQWDVTGTQPAQPTLACYETATFNTTSCQWDVTGTQPAQPTLACYETATFNTTSCQWDVTGTQPAQPTLACYET
;
A
#
# COMPACT_ATOMS: atom_id res chain seq x y z
N ASN A 1 135.16 84.36 -45.47
CA ASN A 1 133.82 84.73 -45.01
C ASN A 1 132.88 83.59 -45.37
N THR A 2 132.66 82.68 -44.44
CA THR A 2 131.88 81.45 -44.60
C THR A 2 130.39 81.77 -44.48
N THR A 3 129.69 81.82 -45.60
CA THR A 3 128.24 81.95 -45.68
C THR A 3 127.61 80.62 -45.26
N SER A 4 127.12 80.54 -44.02
CA SER A 4 126.25 79.46 -43.56
C SER A 4 124.85 79.67 -44.12
N CYS A 5 124.47 78.86 -45.11
CA CYS A 5 123.07 78.73 -45.49
C CYS A 5 122.35 77.94 -44.39
N GLN A 6 121.61 78.65 -43.53
CA GLN A 6 120.57 78.02 -42.73
C GLN A 6 119.37 77.77 -43.65
N TRP A 7 119.03 76.51 -43.85
CA TRP A 7 117.77 76.12 -44.47
C TRP A 7 116.73 76.09 -43.35
N ASP A 8 115.79 77.04 -43.37
CA ASP A 8 114.57 76.91 -42.59
C ASP A 8 113.73 75.81 -43.23
N VAL A 9 113.64 74.66 -42.57
CA VAL A 9 112.69 73.61 -42.93
C VAL A 9 111.30 74.09 -42.48
N THR A 10 110.63 74.87 -43.32
CA THR A 10 109.27 75.34 -43.08
C THR A 10 108.27 74.32 -43.58
N GLY A 11 108.06 73.26 -42.81
CA GLY A 11 106.97 72.30 -43.03
C GLY A 11 106.19 72.12 -41.73
N THR A 12 104.91 72.48 -41.73
CA THR A 12 104.03 72.19 -40.59
C THR A 12 103.45 70.79 -40.75
N GLN A 13 103.62 69.94 -39.74
CA GLN A 13 103.01 68.61 -39.71
C GLN A 13 101.49 68.74 -39.98
N PRO A 14 100.91 67.93 -40.88
CA PRO A 14 99.48 67.95 -41.13
C PRO A 14 98.72 67.61 -39.84
N ALA A 15 97.62 68.32 -39.59
CA ALA A 15 96.81 68.15 -38.38
C ALA A 15 96.44 66.67 -38.19
N GLN A 16 96.59 66.18 -36.96
CA GLN A 16 96.22 64.80 -36.64
C GLN A 16 94.74 64.57 -36.96
N PRO A 17 94.38 63.44 -37.61
CA PRO A 17 92.99 63.13 -37.87
C PRO A 17 92.22 62.98 -36.56
N THR A 18 90.92 63.28 -36.60
CA THR A 18 90.03 62.96 -35.48
C THR A 18 89.91 61.44 -35.39
N LEU A 19 90.32 60.86 -34.26
CA LEU A 19 90.31 59.42 -34.05
C LEU A 19 89.03 58.99 -33.36
N ALA A 20 88.47 57.86 -33.80
CA ALA A 20 87.55 57.11 -32.95
C ALA A 20 88.31 56.59 -31.73
N CYS A 21 87.61 56.35 -30.64
CA CYS A 21 88.27 56.04 -29.37
C CYS A 21 88.95 54.65 -29.35
N TYR A 22 88.68 53.79 -30.35
CA TYR A 22 89.35 52.50 -30.59
C TYR A 22 90.46 52.59 -31.65
N GLU A 23 90.79 53.78 -32.14
CA GLU A 23 91.83 54.02 -33.14
C GLU A 23 93.06 54.66 -32.53
N THR A 24 94.21 54.34 -33.11
CA THR A 24 95.50 54.96 -32.82
C THR A 24 96.11 55.47 -34.12
N ALA A 25 96.64 56.69 -34.10
CA ALA A 25 97.35 57.26 -35.25
C ALA A 25 98.84 57.31 -34.95
N THR A 26 99.64 56.75 -35.84
CA THR A 26 101.10 56.85 -35.80
C THR A 26 101.57 57.66 -37.00
N PHE A 27 102.35 58.72 -36.79
CA PHE A 27 102.85 59.54 -37.90
C PHE A 27 104.02 58.83 -38.58
N ASN A 28 103.87 58.54 -39.87
CA ASN A 28 104.90 57.90 -40.65
C ASN A 28 105.83 58.95 -41.25
N THR A 29 107.05 59.04 -40.74
CA THR A 29 108.04 60.04 -41.17
C THR A 29 108.59 59.82 -42.58
N THR A 30 108.28 58.67 -43.20
CA THR A 30 108.74 58.32 -44.55
C THR A 30 107.72 58.72 -45.60
N SER A 31 106.43 58.46 -45.35
CA SER A 31 105.33 58.86 -46.26
C SER A 31 104.77 60.25 -45.96
N CYS A 32 105.15 60.86 -44.83
CA CYS A 32 104.61 62.12 -44.32
C CYS A 32 103.08 62.10 -44.14
N GLN A 33 102.51 60.94 -43.79
CA GLN A 33 101.08 60.72 -43.58
C GLN A 33 100.82 60.06 -42.22
N TRP A 34 99.58 60.18 -41.73
CA TRP A 34 99.13 59.49 -40.52
C TRP A 34 98.62 58.09 -40.86
N ASP A 35 99.23 57.07 -40.28
CA ASP A 35 98.74 55.70 -40.35
C ASP A 35 97.79 55.47 -39.17
N VAL A 36 96.48 55.33 -39.46
CA VAL A 36 95.45 55.06 -38.46
C VAL A 36 95.18 53.56 -38.41
N THR A 37 95.32 52.96 -37.22
CA THR A 37 95.02 51.55 -36.99
C THR A 37 94.10 51.39 -35.79
N GLY A 38 93.18 50.44 -35.87
CA GLY A 38 92.18 50.18 -34.84
C GLY A 38 91.01 49.39 -35.40
N THR A 39 90.41 48.56 -34.57
CA THR A 39 89.20 47.79 -34.92
C THR A 39 88.19 47.98 -33.83
N GLN A 40 87.00 48.46 -34.20
CA GLN A 40 85.90 48.57 -33.25
C GLN A 40 85.59 47.21 -32.63
N PRO A 41 85.36 47.12 -31.30
CA PRO A 41 84.91 45.89 -30.68
C PRO A 41 83.62 45.37 -31.32
N VAL A 42 83.55 44.06 -31.56
CA VAL A 42 82.37 43.39 -32.12
C VAL A 42 81.17 43.61 -31.19
N GLN A 43 80.03 43.99 -31.76
CA GLN A 43 78.79 44.16 -31.00
C GLN A 43 78.41 42.83 -30.32
N PRO A 44 78.01 42.85 -29.04
CA PRO A 44 77.58 41.63 -28.34
C PRO A 44 76.30 41.06 -28.96
N THR A 45 76.11 39.74 -28.84
CA THR A 45 74.82 39.11 -29.14
C THR A 45 73.77 39.61 -28.16
N LEU A 46 72.66 40.14 -28.68
CA LEU A 46 71.58 40.71 -27.87
C LEU A 46 70.42 39.73 -27.73
N ALA A 47 69.83 39.69 -26.53
CA ALA A 47 68.48 39.20 -26.39
C ALA A 47 67.51 40.14 -27.12
N CYS A 48 66.35 39.63 -27.52
CA CYS A 48 65.45 40.40 -28.37
C CYS A 48 64.77 41.60 -27.65
N TYR A 49 64.87 41.66 -26.31
CA TYR A 49 64.47 42.81 -25.47
C TYR A 49 65.63 43.76 -25.12
N GLU A 50 66.83 43.53 -25.67
CA GLU A 50 68.02 44.34 -25.42
C GLU A 50 68.36 45.22 -26.62
N THR A 51 69.03 46.33 -26.32
CA THR A 51 69.60 47.27 -27.28
C THR A 51 71.04 47.57 -26.87
N ALA A 52 71.94 47.68 -27.85
CA ALA A 52 73.32 48.07 -27.62
C ALA A 52 73.61 49.42 -28.27
N THR A 53 74.21 50.33 -27.51
CA THR A 53 74.70 51.62 -28.01
C THR A 53 76.21 51.70 -27.77
N PHE A 54 76.99 52.05 -28.81
CA PHE A 54 78.43 52.17 -28.66
C PHE A 54 78.78 53.49 -27.99
N ASN A 55 79.49 53.42 -26.87
CA ASN A 55 79.91 54.59 -26.12
C ASN A 55 81.30 55.04 -26.60
N THR A 56 81.35 56.18 -27.29
CA THR A 56 82.59 56.72 -27.87
C THR A 56 83.57 57.28 -26.83
N THR A 57 83.18 57.35 -25.55
CA THR A 57 84.06 57.80 -24.46
C THR A 57 84.72 56.62 -23.75
N SER A 58 83.97 55.55 -23.44
CA SER A 58 84.52 54.35 -22.80
C SER A 58 85.04 53.30 -23.79
N CYS A 59 84.72 53.45 -25.08
CA CYS A 59 85.02 52.48 -26.15
C CYS A 59 84.42 51.09 -25.92
N GLN A 60 83.26 51.05 -25.27
CA GLN A 60 82.54 49.83 -24.96
C GLN A 60 81.09 49.91 -25.45
N TRP A 61 80.46 48.75 -25.61
CA TRP A 61 79.04 48.66 -25.89
C TRP A 61 78.25 48.72 -24.59
N ASP A 62 77.39 49.72 -24.45
CA ASP A 62 76.43 49.81 -23.36
C ASP A 62 75.16 49.04 -23.78
N VAL A 63 74.87 47.93 -23.10
CA VAL A 63 73.67 47.12 -23.35
C VAL A 63 72.58 47.49 -22.34
N THR A 64 71.39 47.84 -22.84
CA THR A 64 70.23 48.17 -22.01
C THR A 64 69.00 47.40 -22.47
N GLY A 65 68.15 47.01 -21.53
CA GLY A 65 66.97 46.21 -21.80
C GLY A 65 66.49 45.51 -20.54
N THR A 66 65.21 45.18 -20.46
CA THR A 66 64.65 44.40 -19.35
C THR A 66 63.64 43.45 -19.92
N GLN A 67 63.79 42.16 -19.61
CA GLN A 67 62.83 41.16 -20.04
C GLN A 67 61.45 41.47 -19.43
N PRO A 68 60.36 41.40 -20.21
CA PRO A 68 59.01 41.55 -19.67
C PRO A 68 58.75 40.53 -18.55
N ALA A 69 58.10 40.99 -17.47
CA ALA A 69 57.71 40.12 -16.37
C ALA A 69 56.79 38.99 -16.89
N GLN A 70 56.97 37.78 -16.35
CA GLN A 70 56.10 36.66 -16.67
C GLN A 70 54.65 36.98 -16.23
N PRO A 71 53.63 36.64 -17.05
CA PRO A 71 52.23 36.84 -16.68
C PRO A 71 51.85 35.96 -15.48
N THR A 72 50.83 36.40 -14.73
CA THR A 72 50.18 35.54 -13.72
C THR A 72 49.44 34.42 -14.44
N LEU A 73 49.69 33.17 -14.02
CA LEU A 73 49.13 31.98 -14.65
C LEU A 73 47.99 31.39 -13.81
N ALA A 74 46.94 30.94 -14.49
CA ALA A 74 46.06 29.95 -13.89
C ALA A 74 46.83 28.65 -13.67
N CYS A 75 46.37 27.83 -12.75
CA CYS A 75 47.13 26.65 -12.35
C CYS A 75 47.16 25.52 -13.42
N TYR A 76 46.33 25.64 -14.47
CA TYR A 76 46.34 24.80 -15.67
C TYR A 76 47.10 25.41 -16.86
N GLU A 77 47.77 26.55 -16.67
CA GLU A 77 48.51 27.27 -17.69
C GLU A 77 50.02 27.16 -17.49
N THR A 78 50.74 27.30 -18.59
CA THR A 78 52.21 27.36 -18.66
C THR A 78 52.60 28.52 -19.56
N ALA A 79 53.70 29.21 -19.24
CA ALA A 79 54.25 30.29 -20.07
C ALA A 79 55.66 29.96 -20.52
N THR A 80 55.93 30.18 -21.80
CA THR A 80 57.27 30.04 -22.40
C THR A 80 57.63 31.35 -23.08
N PHE A 81 58.83 31.88 -22.81
CA PHE A 81 59.28 33.13 -23.44
C PHE A 81 59.77 32.87 -24.86
N ASN A 82 59.20 33.56 -25.83
CA ASN A 82 59.55 33.45 -27.22
C ASN A 82 60.61 34.49 -27.58
N THR A 83 61.83 34.04 -27.86
CA THR A 83 62.98 34.91 -28.16
C THR A 83 62.90 35.56 -29.55
N THR A 84 61.94 35.17 -30.38
CA THR A 84 61.74 35.78 -31.71
C THR A 84 60.70 36.90 -31.65
N SER A 85 59.58 36.70 -30.95
CA SER A 85 58.54 37.72 -30.79
C SER A 85 58.74 38.64 -29.59
N CYS A 86 59.66 38.29 -28.68
CA CYS A 86 59.90 38.97 -27.40
C CYS A 86 58.69 39.02 -26.47
N GLN A 87 57.83 38.01 -26.55
CA GLN A 87 56.61 37.91 -25.77
C GLN A 87 56.51 36.56 -25.06
N TRP A 88 55.68 36.51 -24.03
CA TRP A 88 55.34 35.26 -23.34
C TRP A 88 54.20 34.56 -24.09
N ASP A 89 54.45 33.35 -24.55
CA ASP A 89 53.42 32.47 -25.10
C ASP A 89 52.81 31.67 -23.95
N VAL A 90 51.52 31.90 -23.66
CA VAL A 90 50.78 31.19 -22.61
C VAL A 90 49.94 30.08 -23.24
N THR A 91 50.07 28.86 -22.73
CA THR A 91 49.31 27.70 -23.18
C THR A 91 48.74 26.93 -22.01
N GLY A 92 47.56 26.34 -22.19
CA GLY A 92 46.83 25.62 -21.15
C GLY A 92 45.36 25.54 -21.50
N THR A 93 44.66 24.56 -20.95
CA THR A 93 43.21 24.45 -21.12
C THR A 93 42.62 23.96 -19.80
N GLN A 94 41.65 24.69 -19.28
CA GLN A 94 40.96 24.27 -18.08
C GLN A 94 40.27 22.93 -18.31
N PRO A 95 40.37 21.96 -17.38
CA PRO A 95 39.62 20.72 -17.47
C PRO A 95 38.11 20.98 -17.58
N ALA A 96 37.42 20.24 -18.45
CA ALA A 96 35.98 20.31 -18.56
C ALA A 96 35.31 19.99 -17.22
N GLN A 97 34.24 20.72 -16.90
CA GLN A 97 33.44 20.44 -15.71
C GLN A 97 32.83 19.02 -15.82
N PRO A 98 32.83 18.23 -14.73
CA PRO A 98 32.21 16.91 -14.74
C PRO A 98 30.69 17.01 -14.93
N THR A 99 30.08 15.95 -15.49
CA THR A 99 28.63 15.79 -15.50
C THR A 99 28.13 15.62 -14.07
N LEU A 100 27.13 16.40 -13.68
CA LEU A 100 26.59 16.41 -12.32
C LEU A 100 25.25 15.69 -12.25
N ALA A 101 25.04 14.95 -11.16
CA ALA A 101 23.70 14.65 -10.72
C ALA A 101 23.00 15.95 -10.29
N CYS A 102 21.68 15.97 -10.34
CA CYS A 102 20.94 17.21 -10.13
C CYS A 102 20.95 17.69 -8.65
N TYR A 103 21.42 16.84 -7.72
CA TYR A 103 21.70 17.17 -6.31
C TYR A 103 23.18 17.51 -6.04
N GLU A 104 24.01 17.60 -7.08
CA GLU A 104 25.43 17.91 -6.99
C GLU A 104 25.76 19.30 -7.52
N THR A 105 26.87 19.83 -7.04
CA THR A 105 27.47 21.10 -7.45
C THR A 105 28.97 20.88 -7.65
N ALA A 106 29.58 21.57 -8.62
CA ALA A 106 31.03 21.54 -8.83
C ALA A 106 31.63 22.93 -8.71
N THR A 107 32.74 23.04 -7.99
CA THR A 107 33.53 24.27 -7.86
C THR A 107 34.97 23.99 -8.29
N PHE A 108 35.54 24.83 -9.15
CA PHE A 108 36.92 24.65 -9.58
C PHE A 108 37.88 25.16 -8.51
N ASN A 109 38.81 24.29 -8.08
CA ASN A 109 39.81 24.61 -7.09
C ASN A 109 41.10 25.06 -7.76
N THR A 110 41.43 26.33 -7.63
CA THR A 110 42.60 26.94 -8.26
C THR A 110 43.93 26.51 -7.64
N THR A 111 43.91 25.82 -6.50
CA THR A 111 45.12 25.30 -5.85
C THR A 111 45.42 23.88 -6.29
N SER A 112 44.41 23.00 -6.37
CA SER A 112 44.58 21.61 -6.82
C SER A 112 44.45 21.45 -8.34
N CYS A 113 43.93 22.46 -9.04
CA CYS A 113 43.60 22.43 -10.47
C CYS A 113 42.57 21.38 -10.86
N GLN A 114 41.65 21.08 -9.95
CA GLN A 114 40.62 20.07 -10.12
C GLN A 114 39.25 20.62 -9.76
N TRP A 115 38.21 19.93 -10.24
CA TRP A 115 36.83 20.21 -9.85
C TRP A 115 36.50 19.47 -8.56
N ASP A 116 36.11 20.21 -7.53
CA ASP A 116 35.57 19.65 -6.29
C ASP A 116 34.04 19.50 -6.46
N VAL A 117 33.54 18.25 -6.43
CA VAL A 117 32.11 17.94 -6.53
C VAL A 117 31.55 17.68 -5.14
N THR A 118 30.47 18.39 -4.80
CA THR A 118 29.78 18.23 -3.51
C THR A 118 28.28 18.10 -3.74
N GLY A 119 27.61 17.36 -2.86
CA GLY A 119 26.18 17.06 -2.97
C GLY A 119 25.87 15.75 -2.29
N THR A 120 24.62 15.56 -1.89
CA THR A 120 24.16 14.28 -1.33
C THR A 120 22.75 14.05 -1.80
N GLN A 121 22.49 12.86 -2.33
CA GLN A 121 21.15 12.49 -2.75
C GLN A 121 20.20 12.57 -1.55
N PRO A 122 19.00 13.17 -1.69
CA PRO A 122 17.99 13.16 -0.65
C PRO A 122 17.65 11.72 -0.23
N THR A 123 17.50 11.49 1.08
CA THR A 123 17.10 10.19 1.62
C THR A 123 15.74 9.79 1.07
N GLN A 124 15.60 8.53 0.65
CA GLN A 124 14.32 7.98 0.21
C GLN A 124 13.26 8.12 1.33
N PRO A 125 12.02 8.53 1.01
CA PRO A 125 10.96 8.61 2.00
C PRO A 125 10.59 7.23 2.55
N THR A 126 10.05 7.19 3.77
CA THR A 126 9.42 5.98 4.31
C THR A 126 8.18 5.65 3.50
N LEU A 127 8.04 4.39 3.07
CA LEU A 127 6.95 3.93 2.22
C LEU A 127 5.94 3.10 2.99
N ALA A 128 4.66 3.28 2.68
CA ALA A 128 3.69 2.24 2.96
C ALA A 128 4.00 1.01 2.10
N CYS A 129 3.55 -0.16 2.54
CA CYS A 129 3.94 -1.40 1.90
C CYS A 129 3.31 -1.59 0.49
N TYR A 130 2.28 -0.80 0.15
CA TYR A 130 1.68 -0.72 -1.19
C TYR A 130 2.25 0.43 -2.05
N GLU A 131 3.31 1.10 -1.58
CA GLU A 131 3.96 2.21 -2.28
C GLU A 131 5.34 1.83 -2.80
N THR A 132 5.78 2.56 -3.82
CA THR A 132 7.11 2.48 -4.43
C THR A 132 7.64 3.90 -4.63
N ALA A 133 8.95 4.09 -4.51
CA ALA A 133 9.60 5.38 -4.80
C ALA A 133 10.64 5.24 -5.90
N THR A 134 10.64 6.20 -6.82
CA THR A 134 11.66 6.33 -7.87
C THR A 134 12.26 7.73 -7.83
N PHE A 135 13.59 7.83 -7.86
CA PHE A 135 14.25 9.14 -7.86
C PHE A 135 14.22 9.75 -9.27
N ASN A 136 13.67 10.95 -9.38
CA ASN A 136 13.57 11.68 -10.62
C ASN A 136 14.77 12.62 -10.77
N THR A 137 15.65 12.30 -11.72
CA THR A 137 16.88 13.06 -11.96
C THR A 137 16.66 14.43 -12.60
N THR A 138 15.43 14.72 -13.06
CA THR A 138 15.08 16.03 -13.63
C THR A 138 14.53 16.97 -12.56
N SER A 139 13.64 16.49 -11.69
CA SER A 139 13.08 17.31 -10.60
C SER A 139 13.91 17.27 -9.31
N CYS A 140 14.88 16.35 -9.20
CA CYS A 140 15.67 16.09 -8.00
C CYS A 140 14.86 15.65 -6.78
N GLN A 141 13.74 14.98 -7.03
CA GLN A 141 12.81 14.55 -5.98
C GLN A 141 12.48 13.07 -6.12
N TRP A 142 12.01 12.48 -5.02
CA TRP A 142 11.45 11.14 -5.03
C TRP A 142 10.00 11.19 -5.45
N ASP A 143 9.66 10.51 -6.55
CA ASP A 143 8.30 10.30 -6.99
C ASP A 143 7.76 9.04 -6.29
N VAL A 144 6.76 9.20 -5.43
CA VAL A 144 6.11 8.09 -4.70
C VAL A 144 4.80 7.73 -5.40
N THR A 145 4.63 6.45 -5.72
CA THR A 145 3.42 5.93 -6.35
C THR A 145 2.94 4.67 -5.65
N GLY A 146 1.63 4.45 -5.64
CA GLY A 146 1.01 3.33 -4.96
C GLY A 146 -0.45 3.64 -4.67
N THR A 147 -1.26 2.61 -4.49
CA THR A 147 -2.66 2.77 -4.08
C THR A 147 -2.99 1.65 -3.12
N GLN A 148 -3.50 2.01 -1.95
CA GLN A 148 -3.94 1.02 -0.96
C GLN A 148 -5.05 0.16 -1.58
N PRO A 149 -4.99 -1.18 -1.43
CA PRO A 149 -6.08 -2.04 -1.86
C PRO A 149 -7.40 -1.64 -1.21
N THR A 150 -8.48 -1.64 -1.99
CA THR A 150 -9.83 -1.35 -1.48
C THR A 150 -10.23 -2.36 -0.42
N GLN A 151 -10.82 -1.88 0.68
CA GLN A 151 -11.36 -2.74 1.72
C GLN A 151 -12.42 -3.69 1.12
N PRO A 152 -12.40 -5.00 1.46
CA PRO A 152 -13.41 -5.93 0.98
C PRO A 152 -14.80 -5.61 1.54
N THR A 153 -15.85 -5.99 0.81
CA THR A 153 -17.22 -5.96 1.33
C THR A 153 -17.33 -6.96 2.48
N LEU A 154 -17.84 -6.50 3.62
CA LEU A 154 -17.96 -7.32 4.83
C LEU A 154 -19.38 -7.81 5.03
N ALA A 155 -19.53 -9.05 5.50
CA ALA A 155 -20.75 -9.44 6.18
C ALA A 155 -20.87 -8.64 7.48
N CYS A 156 -22.08 -8.50 7.98
CA CYS A 156 -22.32 -7.61 9.11
C CYS A 156 -21.77 -8.16 10.46
N TYR A 157 -21.37 -9.44 10.50
CA TYR A 157 -20.64 -10.08 11.60
C TYR A 157 -19.12 -10.13 11.39
N GLU A 158 -18.61 -9.47 10.34
CA GLU A 158 -17.18 -9.42 10.00
C GLU A 158 -16.59 -8.03 10.24
N THR A 159 -15.28 -8.02 10.43
CA THR A 159 -14.44 -6.83 10.56
C THR A 159 -13.20 -7.02 9.68
N ALA A 160 -12.65 -5.94 9.13
CA ALA A 160 -11.41 -5.99 8.37
C ALA A 160 -10.38 -5.00 8.93
N THR A 161 -9.13 -5.47 9.04
CA THR A 161 -7.99 -4.66 9.46
C THR A 161 -6.89 -4.74 8.40
N PHE A 162 -6.32 -3.61 8.01
CA PHE A 162 -5.25 -3.60 7.02
C PHE A 162 -3.91 -3.98 7.67
N ASN A 163 -3.27 -5.01 7.14
CA ASN A 163 -1.99 -5.50 7.61
C ASN A 163 -0.85 -4.82 6.84
N THR A 164 -0.10 -3.96 7.51
CA THR A 164 1.00 -3.20 6.91
C THR A 164 2.22 -4.04 6.56
N THR A 165 2.28 -5.30 6.99
CA THR A 165 3.38 -6.22 6.66
C THR A 165 3.06 -7.06 5.42
N SER A 166 1.84 -7.60 5.31
CA SER A 166 1.41 -8.39 4.14
C SER A 166 0.82 -7.53 3.02
N CYS A 167 0.48 -6.28 3.29
CA CYS A 167 -0.23 -5.37 2.39
C CYS A 167 -1.61 -5.84 1.98
N GLN A 168 -2.28 -6.58 2.86
CA GLN A 168 -3.59 -7.17 2.62
C GLN A 168 -4.56 -6.86 3.75
N TRP A 169 -5.85 -6.95 3.46
CA TRP A 169 -6.89 -6.85 4.46
C TRP A 169 -7.09 -8.22 5.12
N ASP A 170 -6.91 -8.27 6.44
CA ASP A 170 -7.24 -9.43 7.25
C ASP A 170 -8.71 -9.30 7.68
N VAL A 171 -9.56 -10.22 7.20
CA VAL A 171 -11.00 -10.27 7.54
C VAL A 171 -11.22 -11.29 8.63
N THR A 172 -11.88 -10.88 9.71
CA THR A 172 -12.22 -11.76 10.84
C THR A 172 -13.68 -11.58 11.23
N GLY A 173 -14.31 -12.64 11.72
CA GLY A 173 -15.71 -12.66 12.09
C GLY A 173 -16.23 -14.07 12.10
N THR A 174 -17.31 -14.31 12.84
CA THR A 174 -17.99 -15.61 12.85
C THR A 174 -19.48 -15.36 12.91
N GLN A 175 -20.20 -15.91 11.95
CA GLN A 175 -21.65 -15.81 11.96
C GLN A 175 -22.21 -16.44 13.25
N PRO A 176 -23.15 -15.77 13.95
CA PRO A 176 -23.81 -16.37 15.09
C PRO A 176 -24.46 -17.71 14.75
N ALA A 177 -24.33 -18.69 15.64
CA ALA A 177 -24.97 -20.00 15.45
C ALA A 177 -26.50 -19.84 15.30
N GLN A 178 -27.09 -20.62 14.40
CA GLN A 178 -28.53 -20.67 14.25
C GLN A 178 -29.19 -21.12 15.56
N PRO A 179 -30.29 -20.49 16.01
CA PRO A 179 -31.01 -20.93 17.20
C PRO A 179 -31.60 -22.33 17.01
N THR A 180 -31.80 -23.05 18.12
CA THR A 180 -32.57 -24.30 18.12
C THR A 180 -34.03 -23.97 17.79
N LEU A 181 -34.58 -24.66 16.79
CA LEU A 181 -35.94 -24.44 16.31
C LEU A 181 -36.90 -25.52 16.81
N ALA A 182 -38.09 -25.10 17.21
CA ALA A 182 -39.21 -26.02 17.23
C ALA A 182 -39.54 -26.47 15.80
N CYS A 183 -40.16 -27.63 15.67
CA CYS A 183 -40.33 -28.24 14.35
C CYS A 183 -41.36 -27.51 13.45
N TYR A 184 -42.13 -26.58 14.03
CA TYR A 184 -43.03 -25.65 13.34
C TYR A 184 -42.42 -24.26 13.09
N GLU A 185 -41.13 -24.07 13.39
CA GLU A 185 -40.40 -22.81 13.22
C GLU A 185 -39.39 -22.88 12.08
N THR A 186 -39.05 -21.70 11.56
CA THR A 186 -38.02 -21.48 10.55
C THR A 186 -37.17 -20.29 10.98
N ALA A 187 -35.87 -20.30 10.66
CA ALA A 187 -34.96 -19.18 10.91
C ALA A 187 -34.34 -18.66 9.62
N THR A 188 -34.29 -17.34 9.46
CA THR A 188 -33.58 -16.67 8.37
C THR A 188 -32.59 -15.66 8.95
N PHE A 189 -31.36 -15.64 8.47
CA PHE A 189 -30.36 -14.68 8.95
C PHE A 189 -30.56 -13.33 8.27
N ASN A 190 -30.72 -12.29 9.08
CA ASN A 190 -30.88 -10.93 8.62
C ASN A 190 -29.53 -10.23 8.53
N THR A 191 -29.07 -9.96 7.32
CA THR A 191 -27.76 -9.34 7.05
C THR A 191 -27.71 -7.86 7.44
N THR A 192 -28.84 -7.23 7.76
CA THR A 192 -28.89 -5.83 8.22
C THR A 192 -28.80 -5.73 9.74
N SER A 193 -29.55 -6.56 10.47
CA SER A 193 -29.53 -6.57 11.95
C SER A 193 -28.45 -7.48 12.55
N CYS A 194 -27.85 -8.36 11.73
CA CYS A 194 -26.90 -9.39 12.16
C CYS A 194 -27.47 -10.41 13.13
N GLN A 195 -28.77 -10.69 13.02
CA GLN A 195 -29.49 -11.58 13.92
C GLN A 195 -30.30 -12.60 13.13
N TRP A 196 -30.65 -13.69 13.79
CA TRP A 196 -31.57 -14.69 13.26
C TRP A 196 -33.01 -14.26 13.54
N ASP A 197 -33.80 -14.09 12.49
CA ASP A 197 -35.24 -13.87 12.59
C ASP A 197 -35.92 -15.25 12.59
N VAL A 198 -36.60 -15.59 13.69
CA VAL A 198 -37.33 -16.86 13.84
C VAL A 198 -38.83 -16.61 13.65
N THR A 199 -39.46 -17.39 12.77
CA THR A 199 -40.89 -17.33 12.51
C THR A 199 -41.51 -18.72 12.51
N GLY A 200 -42.77 -18.81 12.92
CA GLY A 200 -43.48 -20.08 13.05
C GLY A 200 -44.66 -19.94 14.00
N THR A 201 -45.65 -20.82 13.89
CA THR A 201 -46.76 -20.86 14.84
C THR A 201 -47.14 -22.31 15.04
N GLN A 202 -47.16 -22.75 16.29
CA GLN A 202 -47.58 -24.10 16.61
C GLN A 202 -49.04 -24.32 16.13
N PRO A 203 -49.33 -25.45 15.46
CA PRO A 203 -50.71 -25.78 15.10
C PRO A 203 -51.61 -25.81 16.35
N ALA A 204 -52.81 -25.25 16.24
CA ALA A 204 -53.79 -25.29 17.31
C ALA A 204 -54.10 -26.74 17.71
N GLN A 205 -54.26 -26.99 19.00
CA GLN A 205 -54.67 -28.30 19.50
C GLN A 205 -56.05 -28.67 18.91
N PRO A 206 -56.24 -29.92 18.44
CA PRO A 206 -57.54 -30.35 17.93
C PRO A 206 -58.60 -30.34 19.05
N THR A 207 -59.87 -30.16 18.67
CA THR A 207 -61.00 -30.35 19.58
C THR A 207 -61.08 -31.82 19.98
N LEU A 208 -61.13 -32.09 21.28
CA LEU A 208 -61.12 -33.45 21.82
C LEU A 208 -62.51 -33.88 22.26
N ALA A 209 -62.85 -35.14 22.01
CA ALA A 209 -63.90 -35.78 22.77
C ALA A 209 -63.45 -35.93 24.23
N CYS A 210 -64.40 -36.04 25.14
CA CYS A 210 -64.08 -35.97 26.57
C CYS A 210 -63.36 -37.23 27.12
N TYR A 211 -63.27 -38.30 26.31
CA TYR A 211 -62.47 -39.50 26.55
C TYR A 211 -61.11 -39.51 25.80
N GLU A 212 -60.75 -38.41 25.13
CA GLU A 212 -59.51 -38.27 24.36
C GLU A 212 -58.50 -37.35 25.04
N THR A 213 -57.24 -37.55 24.70
CA THR A 213 -56.10 -36.72 25.10
C THR A 213 -55.23 -36.44 23.88
N ALA A 214 -54.65 -35.25 23.80
CA ALA A 214 -53.72 -34.88 22.72
C ALA A 214 -52.36 -34.52 23.27
N THR A 215 -51.30 -35.04 22.64
CA THR A 215 -49.90 -34.69 22.93
C THR A 215 -49.24 -34.21 21.65
N PHE A 216 -48.53 -33.08 21.71
CA PHE A 216 -47.83 -32.56 20.54
C PHE A 216 -46.52 -33.32 20.33
N ASN A 217 -46.35 -33.89 19.15
CA ASN A 217 -45.16 -34.63 18.77
C ASN A 217 -44.17 -33.69 18.09
N THR A 218 -43.06 -33.40 18.77
CA THR A 218 -42.02 -32.47 18.28
C THR A 218 -41.22 -33.02 17.10
N THR A 219 -41.37 -34.30 16.76
CA THR A 219 -40.68 -34.93 15.63
C THR A 219 -41.55 -34.88 14.36
N SER A 220 -42.84 -35.22 14.46
CA SER A 220 -43.76 -35.18 13.31
C SER A 220 -44.42 -33.81 13.10
N CYS A 221 -44.31 -32.91 14.08
CA CYS A 221 -45.00 -31.60 14.10
C CYS A 221 -46.51 -31.69 14.08
N GLN A 222 -47.07 -32.75 14.65
CA GLN A 222 -48.50 -33.00 14.66
C GLN A 222 -48.97 -33.34 16.07
N TRP A 223 -50.28 -33.15 16.29
CA TRP A 223 -50.94 -33.59 17.50
C TRP A 223 -51.29 -35.07 17.38
N ASP A 224 -50.75 -35.88 18.28
CA ASP A 224 -51.15 -37.28 18.42
C ASP A 224 -52.34 -37.34 19.39
N VAL A 225 -53.50 -37.77 18.89
CA VAL A 225 -54.73 -37.92 19.69
C VAL A 225 -54.91 -39.38 20.06
N THR A 226 -55.12 -39.65 21.35
CA THR A 226 -55.35 -41.00 21.87
C THR A 226 -56.54 -41.00 22.82
N GLY A 227 -57.25 -42.13 22.87
CA GLY A 227 -58.46 -42.29 23.68
C GLY A 227 -59.38 -43.33 23.04
N THR A 228 -60.23 -43.94 23.83
CA THR A 228 -61.24 -44.86 23.32
C THR A 228 -62.52 -44.63 24.10
N GLN A 229 -63.62 -44.42 23.39
CA GLN A 229 -64.91 -44.27 24.03
C GLN A 229 -65.22 -45.53 24.88
N PRO A 230 -65.67 -45.38 26.13
CA PRO A 230 -66.10 -46.52 26.93
C PRO A 230 -67.17 -47.32 26.20
N ALA A 231 -67.07 -48.66 26.26
CA ALA A 231 -68.05 -49.54 25.65
C ALA A 231 -69.45 -49.23 26.20
N GLN A 232 -70.46 -49.25 25.32
CA GLN A 232 -71.84 -49.09 25.73
C GLN A 232 -72.21 -50.19 26.74
N PRO A 233 -72.88 -49.85 27.86
CA PRO A 233 -73.32 -50.86 28.82
C PRO A 233 -74.31 -51.84 28.17
N THR A 234 -74.34 -53.08 28.66
CA THR A 234 -75.38 -54.05 28.28
C THR A 234 -76.73 -53.53 28.75
N LEU A 235 -77.68 -53.42 27.83
CA LEU A 235 -79.01 -52.89 28.10
C LEU A 235 -80.04 -54.01 28.30
N ALA A 236 -80.92 -53.83 29.28
CA ALA A 236 -82.18 -54.55 29.27
C ALA A 236 -83.03 -54.08 28.09
N CYS A 237 -83.95 -54.92 27.62
CA CYS A 237 -84.64 -54.66 26.37
C CYS A 237 -85.66 -53.48 26.43
N TYR A 238 -85.93 -52.96 27.63
CA TYR A 238 -86.71 -51.75 27.89
C TYR A 238 -85.86 -50.50 28.18
N GLU A 239 -84.53 -50.58 28.04
CA GLU A 239 -83.59 -49.49 28.30
C GLU A 239 -82.98 -48.92 27.03
N THR A 240 -82.56 -47.67 27.11
CA THR A 240 -81.79 -46.96 26.09
C THR A 240 -80.57 -46.31 26.73
N ALA A 241 -79.41 -46.34 26.07
CA ALA A 241 -78.21 -45.61 26.50
C ALA A 241 -77.91 -44.44 25.56
N THR A 242 -77.60 -43.28 26.13
CA THR A 242 -77.06 -42.12 25.40
C THR A 242 -75.73 -41.70 26.03
N PHE A 243 -74.70 -41.48 25.21
CA PHE A 243 -73.41 -41.04 25.73
C PHE A 243 -73.42 -39.55 26.00
N ASN A 244 -73.09 -39.16 27.23
CA ASN A 244 -73.02 -37.78 27.66
C ASN A 244 -71.61 -37.24 27.47
N THR A 245 -71.44 -36.34 26.49
CA THR A 245 -70.15 -35.77 26.14
C THR A 245 -69.60 -34.79 27.18
N THR A 246 -70.39 -34.40 28.18
CA THR A 246 -69.94 -33.52 29.27
C THR A 246 -69.44 -34.32 30.47
N SER A 247 -70.16 -35.37 30.88
CA SER A 247 -69.75 -36.23 32.01
C SER A 247 -68.83 -37.38 31.60
N CYS A 248 -68.69 -37.66 30.30
CA CYS A 248 -67.97 -38.80 29.75
C CYS A 248 -68.50 -40.16 30.17
N GLN A 249 -69.81 -40.25 30.39
CA GLN A 249 -70.46 -41.46 30.87
C GLN A 249 -71.68 -41.79 30.03
N TRP A 250 -72.07 -43.06 30.03
CA TRP A 250 -73.32 -43.51 29.44
C TRP A 250 -74.46 -43.26 30.42
N ASP A 251 -75.42 -42.44 30.01
CA ASP A 251 -76.68 -42.25 30.72
C ASP A 251 -77.66 -43.33 30.24
N VAL A 252 -78.07 -44.24 31.14
CA VAL A 252 -79.04 -45.30 30.84
C VAL A 252 -80.40 -44.91 31.39
N THR A 253 -81.41 -44.95 30.53
CA THR A 253 -82.80 -44.63 30.90
C THR A 253 -83.73 -45.73 30.41
N GLY A 254 -84.75 -46.03 31.20
CA GLY A 254 -85.74 -47.04 30.87
C GLY A 254 -86.55 -47.38 32.12
N THR A 255 -87.75 -47.90 31.93
CA THR A 255 -88.55 -48.40 33.05
C THR A 255 -89.21 -49.68 32.58
N GLN A 256 -88.97 -50.76 33.32
CA GLN A 256 -89.62 -52.03 33.02
C GLN A 256 -91.14 -51.84 33.05
N PRO A 257 -91.88 -52.36 32.05
CA PRO A 257 -93.34 -52.35 32.11
C PRO A 257 -93.84 -53.00 33.40
N ALA A 258 -94.83 -52.38 34.05
CA ALA A 258 -95.43 -52.94 35.25
C ALA A 258 -95.95 -54.35 34.96
N GLN A 259 -95.74 -55.26 35.91
CA GLN A 259 -96.28 -56.62 35.81
C GLN A 259 -97.82 -56.54 35.70
N PRO A 260 -98.46 -57.28 34.78
CA PRO A 260 -99.91 -57.29 34.67
C PRO A 260 -100.54 -57.85 35.95
N THR A 261 -101.74 -57.40 36.28
CA THR A 261 -102.53 -57.96 37.38
C THR A 261 -102.88 -59.41 37.07
N LEU A 262 -102.55 -60.34 37.98
CA LEU A 262 -102.74 -61.78 37.79
C LEU A 262 -103.94 -62.33 38.57
N ALA A 263 -104.66 -63.27 37.96
CA ALA A 263 -105.56 -64.15 38.69
C ALA A 263 -104.78 -65.17 39.54
N CYS A 264 -105.42 -65.80 40.54
CA CYS A 264 -104.74 -66.74 41.46
C CYS A 264 -104.15 -68.00 40.80
N TYR A 265 -104.53 -68.28 39.55
CA TYR A 265 -104.07 -69.41 38.74
C TYR A 265 -103.08 -68.98 37.64
N GLU A 266 -102.65 -67.72 37.59
CA GLU A 266 -101.73 -67.18 36.58
C GLU A 266 -100.34 -66.90 37.13
N THR A 267 -99.36 -67.03 36.26
CA THR A 267 -97.94 -66.68 36.47
C THR A 267 -97.48 -65.82 35.31
N ALA A 268 -96.79 -64.70 35.61
CA ALA A 268 -96.18 -63.85 34.61
C ALA A 268 -94.65 -63.98 34.65
N THR A 269 -94.04 -64.20 33.49
CA THR A 269 -92.58 -64.19 33.31
C THR A 269 -92.24 -63.09 32.30
N PHE A 270 -91.30 -62.21 32.65
CA PHE A 270 -90.88 -61.17 31.72
C PHE A 270 -89.97 -61.76 30.65
N ASN A 271 -90.33 -61.58 29.39
CA ASN A 271 -89.56 -62.04 28.25
C ASN A 271 -88.57 -60.96 27.83
N THR A 272 -87.29 -61.21 28.05
CA THR A 272 -86.21 -60.26 27.75
C THR A 272 -85.94 -60.08 26.26
N THR A 273 -86.56 -60.88 25.39
CA THR A 273 -86.41 -60.80 23.94
C THR A 273 -87.55 -60.01 23.30
N SER A 274 -88.81 -60.25 23.72
CA SER A 274 -89.98 -59.50 23.22
C SER A 274 -90.30 -58.24 24.01
N CYS A 275 -89.68 -58.05 25.18
CA CYS A 275 -89.93 -56.95 26.11
C CYS A 275 -91.35 -56.89 26.64
N GLN A 276 -91.99 -58.04 26.79
CA GLN A 276 -93.36 -58.15 27.26
C GLN A 276 -93.47 -59.19 28.37
N TRP A 277 -94.53 -59.07 29.17
CA TRP A 277 -94.88 -60.07 30.16
C TRP A 277 -95.65 -61.20 29.48
N ASP A 278 -95.09 -62.41 29.51
CA ASP A 278 -95.79 -63.62 29.09
C ASP A 278 -96.60 -64.14 30.28
N VAL A 279 -97.93 -64.09 30.18
CA VAL A 279 -98.85 -64.59 31.21
C VAL A 279 -99.30 -66.00 30.85
N THR A 280 -99.11 -66.94 31.77
CA THR A 280 -99.49 -68.35 31.60
C THR A 280 -100.27 -68.82 32.82
N GLY A 281 -101.32 -69.61 32.61
CA GLY A 281 -102.19 -70.10 33.67
C GLY A 281 -103.42 -70.77 33.08
N THR A 282 -103.95 -71.77 33.77
CA THR A 282 -105.19 -72.45 33.36
C THR A 282 -106.18 -72.35 34.49
N GLN A 283 -107.32 -71.71 34.25
CA GLN A 283 -108.37 -71.58 35.24
C GLN A 283 -108.87 -72.99 35.65
N PRO A 284 -108.87 -73.34 36.94
CA PRO A 284 -109.39 -74.62 37.39
C PRO A 284 -110.87 -74.75 37.01
N ALA A 285 -111.25 -75.90 36.45
CA ALA A 285 -112.65 -76.17 36.14
C ALA A 285 -113.49 -76.06 37.43
N GLN A 286 -114.55 -75.26 37.35
CA GLN A 286 -115.45 -75.02 38.48
C GLN A 286 -116.04 -76.37 38.94
N PRO A 287 -115.96 -76.73 40.24
CA PRO A 287 -116.48 -77.99 40.71
C PRO A 287 -118.00 -78.01 40.51
N THR A 288 -118.48 -78.96 39.71
CA THR A 288 -119.91 -79.30 39.61
C THR A 288 -120.37 -79.90 40.93
N LEU A 289 -120.98 -79.07 41.78
CA LEU A 289 -121.68 -79.54 42.98
C LEU A 289 -122.92 -80.34 42.55
N ALA A 290 -122.84 -81.65 42.70
CA ALA A 290 -124.00 -82.54 42.62
C ALA A 290 -124.78 -82.46 43.95
N CYS A 291 -125.95 -81.84 43.92
CA CYS A 291 -126.92 -81.93 45.01
C CYS A 291 -127.60 -83.30 44.94
N TYR A 292 -127.44 -84.11 45.99
CA TYR A 292 -128.29 -85.28 46.25
C TYR A 292 -129.46 -84.83 47.14
N GLU A 293 -130.69 -85.06 46.71
CA GLU A 293 -131.87 -85.07 47.58
C GLU A 293 -132.30 -86.52 47.87
N THR A 294 -132.74 -86.75 49.11
CA THR A 294 -133.37 -87.95 49.65
C THR A 294 -134.74 -88.24 49.03
#